data_AF-A0A419K5H9-F1
#
_entry.id   AF-A0A419K5H9-F1
#
_cell.length_a   1.000
_cell.length_b   1.000
_cell.length_c   1.000
_cell.angle_alpha   90.00
_cell.angle_beta   90.00
_cell.angle_gamma   90.00
#
_symmetry.space_group_name_H-M   'P 1'
#
loop_
_entity.id
_entity.type
_entity.pdbx_description
1 polymer ?
#
loop_
_entity_poly.entity_id
_entity_poly.type
_entity_poly.pdbx_seq_one_letter_code
_entity_poly.pdbx_strand_id
1 'polypeptide(L)'
;MEAILILIVASKEDVAAVNIASHLLVDHGFEESPELFQGSPIYAKTLRNGEEVKLVFIKEPAIEAQFITDFFKPRLLIFISRHKSESGIPTLSVHVPGNIGPAKMGGIPRKVSIAPASAMKEALKELALDKERMNLDYDVSYECTHHGPSLDVPTVFVELGSSEVQWRDLKAAKAVAEAAMAAATSKESYPTALGIGGLHYNRKFTKLALTSDIAFGHIIPKYAVQLVDLEVLKHCVERTVEKVEKIVLDWKGIRGSDKAKLMDILDEVGLPIEKV
;
A
#
# COMPACT_ATOMS: atom_id res chain seq x y z
N MET A 1 24.56 14.82 -8.46
CA MET A 1 23.22 14.24 -8.59
C MET A 1 22.63 14.26 -7.21
N GLU A 2 21.44 14.82 -7.02
CA GLU A 2 20.72 14.65 -5.76
C GLU A 2 20.46 13.15 -5.56
N ALA A 3 20.63 12.66 -4.33
CA ALA A 3 20.36 11.26 -4.01
C ALA A 3 18.89 10.96 -4.26
N ILE A 4 18.60 9.79 -4.84
CA ILE A 4 17.23 9.33 -5.03
C ILE A 4 16.66 8.98 -3.65
N LEU A 5 15.56 9.63 -3.29
CA LEU A 5 14.95 9.53 -1.96
C LEU A 5 13.81 8.49 -1.94
N ILE A 6 13.84 7.62 -0.93
CA ILE A 6 12.69 6.84 -0.47
C ILE A 6 12.27 7.41 0.88
N LEU A 7 10.99 7.65 1.07
CA LEU A 7 10.48 8.22 2.32
C LEU A 7 9.57 7.22 3.03
N ILE A 8 9.92 6.87 4.26
CA ILE A 8 9.06 6.15 5.18
C ILE A 8 8.43 7.18 6.14
N VAL A 9 7.11 7.13 6.29
CA VAL A 9 6.36 8.06 7.13
C VAL A 9 5.61 7.28 8.21
N ALA A 10 5.76 7.74 9.46
CA ALA A 10 5.03 7.24 10.62
C ALA A 10 4.28 8.40 11.29
N SER A 11 3.03 8.16 11.71
CA SER A 11 2.32 9.15 12.54
C SER A 11 2.63 8.93 14.02
N LYS A 12 2.87 10.02 14.77
CA LYS A 12 3.12 9.96 16.22
C LYS A 12 1.89 9.61 17.05
N GLU A 13 0.69 9.86 16.54
CA GLU A 13 -0.57 9.47 17.21
C GLU A 13 -0.92 7.98 16.96
N ASP A 14 -0.18 7.31 16.09
CA ASP A 14 -0.42 5.91 15.73
C ASP A 14 0.56 4.98 16.47
N VAL A 15 0.02 4.25 17.45
CA VAL A 15 0.78 3.29 18.26
C VAL A 15 1.45 2.22 17.41
N ALA A 16 0.78 1.71 16.37
CA ALA A 16 1.36 0.70 15.49
C ALA A 16 2.53 1.32 14.72
N ALA A 17 2.33 2.49 14.11
CA ALA A 17 3.37 3.18 13.35
C ALA A 17 4.61 3.46 14.19
N VAL A 18 4.44 3.91 15.44
CA VAL A 18 5.56 4.17 16.37
C VAL A 18 6.31 2.89 16.71
N ASN A 19 5.60 1.78 16.96
CA ASN A 19 6.23 0.49 17.24
C ASN A 19 6.98 -0.05 16.02
N ILE A 20 6.41 0.05 14.82
CA ILE A 20 7.06 -0.34 13.56
C ILE A 20 8.31 0.51 13.33
N ALA A 21 8.21 1.83 13.50
CA ALA A 21 9.32 2.75 13.35
C ALA A 21 10.47 2.42 14.32
N SER A 22 10.17 1.98 15.54
CA SER A 22 11.21 1.57 16.49
C SER A 22 12.05 0.39 15.98
N HIS A 23 11.43 -0.57 15.29
CA HIS A 23 12.15 -1.68 14.66
C HIS A 23 12.99 -1.21 13.48
N LEU A 24 12.51 -0.26 12.67
CA LEU A 24 13.33 0.36 11.62
C LEU A 24 14.60 0.99 12.21
N LEU A 25 14.46 1.75 13.29
CA LEU A 25 15.59 2.43 13.94
C LEU A 25 16.60 1.43 14.53
N VAL A 26 16.12 0.39 15.21
CA VAL A 26 16.99 -0.56 15.93
C VAL A 26 17.62 -1.58 14.98
N ASP A 27 16.83 -2.16 14.07
CA ASP A 27 17.24 -3.35 13.30
C ASP A 27 17.82 -2.99 11.92
N HIS A 28 17.52 -1.80 11.39
CA HIS A 28 17.92 -1.42 10.03
C HIS A 28 18.99 -0.34 9.94
N GLY A 29 19.59 0.12 11.04
CA GLY A 29 20.76 1.00 11.02
C GLY A 29 20.46 2.38 10.44
N PHE A 30 19.31 2.94 10.80
CA PHE A 30 19.02 4.35 10.55
C PHE A 30 19.81 5.22 11.53
N GLU A 31 20.35 6.34 11.03
CA GLU A 31 21.08 7.32 11.82
C GLU A 31 20.24 8.60 11.94
N GLU A 32 20.32 9.25 13.10
CA GLU A 32 19.64 10.53 13.32
C GLU A 32 20.33 11.64 12.51
N SER A 33 19.56 12.35 11.70
CA SER A 33 20.04 13.52 10.98
C SER A 33 19.90 14.78 11.85
N PRO A 34 20.68 15.86 11.58
CA PRO A 34 20.52 17.12 12.30
C PRO A 34 19.22 17.86 11.97
N GLU A 35 18.47 17.42 10.96
CA GLU A 35 17.23 18.05 10.51
C GLU A 35 16.03 17.53 11.31
N LEU A 36 15.07 18.44 11.54
CA LEU A 36 13.80 18.12 12.17
C LEU A 36 12.66 18.26 11.18
N PHE A 37 11.70 17.35 11.24
CA PHE A 37 10.41 17.49 10.56
C PHE A 37 9.29 17.51 11.59
N GLN A 38 8.48 18.58 11.55
CA GLN A 38 7.42 18.86 12.53
C GLN A 38 7.89 18.76 14.00
N GLY A 39 9.15 19.08 14.29
CA GLY A 39 9.72 18.99 15.64
C GLY A 39 10.12 17.57 16.09
N SER A 40 10.24 16.63 15.16
CA SER A 40 10.78 15.28 15.36
C SER A 40 12.08 15.12 14.58
N PRO A 41 13.07 14.36 15.07
CA PRO A 41 14.23 14.04 14.26
C PRO A 41 13.85 13.31 12.97
N ILE A 42 14.53 13.67 11.88
CA ILE A 42 14.54 12.87 10.66
C ILE A 42 15.65 11.84 10.80
N TYR A 43 15.35 10.58 10.52
CA TYR A 43 16.34 9.50 10.50
C TYR A 43 16.64 9.12 9.06
N ALA A 44 17.88 8.79 8.74
CA ALA A 44 18.29 8.48 7.37
C ALA A 44 19.24 7.28 7.32
N LYS A 45 19.25 6.60 6.17
CA LYS A 45 20.22 5.58 5.83
C LYS A 45 20.51 5.62 4.34
N THR A 46 21.78 5.43 3.98
CA THR A 46 22.17 5.19 2.58
C THR A 46 22.17 3.70 2.27
N LEU A 47 21.45 3.31 1.22
CA LEU A 47 21.42 1.94 0.70
C LEU A 47 22.67 1.65 -0.14
N ARG A 48 22.95 0.36 -0.39
CA ARG A 48 24.12 -0.07 -1.17
C ARG A 48 24.11 0.45 -2.63
N ASN A 49 22.94 0.75 -3.18
CA ASN A 49 22.77 1.33 -4.51
C ASN A 49 22.91 2.87 -4.53
N GLY A 50 23.23 3.50 -3.39
CA GLY A 50 23.39 4.95 -3.27
C GLY A 50 22.08 5.71 -3.06
N GLU A 51 20.93 5.04 -2.98
CA GLU A 51 19.66 5.66 -2.63
C GLU A 51 19.60 5.99 -1.14
N GLU A 52 18.91 7.07 -0.80
CA GLU A 52 18.69 7.46 0.58
C GLU A 52 17.29 7.04 1.02
N VAL A 53 17.18 6.37 2.17
CA VAL A 53 15.92 6.10 2.85
C VAL A 53 15.82 7.02 4.05
N LYS A 54 14.78 7.86 4.11
CA LYS A 54 14.48 8.69 5.28
C LYS A 54 13.25 8.14 6.00
N LEU A 55 13.28 8.12 7.33
CA LEU A 55 12.13 7.90 8.20
C LEU A 55 11.76 9.23 8.86
N VAL A 56 10.52 9.66 8.67
CA VAL A 56 9.99 10.90 9.25
C VAL A 56 8.73 10.64 10.07
N PHE A 57 8.56 11.46 11.10
CA PHE A 57 7.40 11.42 11.98
C PHE A 57 6.49 12.63 11.73
N ILE A 58 5.22 12.38 11.43
CA ILE A 58 4.17 13.40 11.33
C ILE A 58 3.29 13.43 12.58
N LYS A 59 2.61 14.56 12.79
CA LYS A 59 1.67 14.76 13.90
C LYS A 59 0.24 14.39 13.52
N GLU A 60 -0.06 14.40 12.22
CA GLU A 60 -1.38 14.13 11.67
C GLU A 60 -1.57 12.62 11.38
N PRO A 61 -2.82 12.14 11.25
CA PRO A 61 -3.09 10.80 10.71
C PRO A 61 -2.45 10.62 9.33
N ALA A 62 -1.86 9.44 9.07
CA ALA A 62 -1.22 9.15 7.78
C ALA A 62 -2.16 9.31 6.57
N ILE A 63 -3.45 9.01 6.75
CA ILE A 63 -4.47 9.17 5.71
C ILE A 63 -4.71 10.64 5.29
N GLU A 64 -4.36 11.60 6.14
CA GLU A 64 -4.50 13.05 5.90
C GLU A 64 -3.18 13.69 5.41
N ALA A 65 -2.13 12.90 5.20
CA ALA A 65 -0.78 13.38 4.85
C ALA A 65 -0.65 13.82 3.37
N GLN A 66 -1.66 14.50 2.83
CA GLN A 66 -1.66 15.04 1.46
C GLN A 66 -0.53 16.07 1.23
N PHE A 67 -0.09 16.74 2.31
CA PHE A 67 0.97 17.76 2.32
C PHE A 67 2.39 17.20 2.21
N ILE A 68 2.58 15.88 2.39
CA ILE A 68 3.93 15.32 2.58
C ILE A 68 4.87 15.59 1.39
N THR A 69 4.30 15.62 0.18
CA THR A 69 5.03 15.89 -1.06
C THR A 69 5.39 17.36 -1.28
N ASP A 70 4.91 18.27 -0.44
CA ASP A 70 5.33 19.68 -0.47
C ASP A 70 6.73 19.86 0.15
N PHE A 71 7.11 18.94 1.06
CA PHE A 71 8.37 18.98 1.79
C PHE A 71 9.40 17.97 1.25
N PHE A 72 8.94 16.85 0.73
CA PHE A 72 9.80 15.78 0.22
C PHE A 72 9.45 15.43 -1.21
N LYS A 73 10.45 15.04 -2.00
CA LYS A 73 10.28 14.56 -3.39
C LYS A 73 10.76 13.10 -3.53
N PRO A 74 10.12 12.14 -2.86
CA PRO A 74 10.56 10.75 -2.91
C PRO A 74 10.20 10.08 -4.25
N ARG A 75 11.03 9.14 -4.70
CA ARG A 75 10.66 8.20 -5.77
C ARG A 75 9.63 7.16 -5.31
N LEU A 76 9.58 6.90 -4.00
CA LEU A 76 8.67 5.95 -3.35
C LEU A 76 8.37 6.42 -1.94
N LEU A 77 7.09 6.49 -1.61
CA LEU A 77 6.55 6.84 -0.31
C LEU A 77 5.93 5.61 0.35
N ILE A 78 6.35 5.31 1.57
CA ILE A 78 5.89 4.16 2.35
C ILE A 78 5.30 4.69 3.66
N PHE A 79 4.00 4.54 3.83
CA PHE A 79 3.37 4.77 5.13
C PHE A 79 3.41 3.47 5.93
N ILE A 80 3.99 3.54 7.13
CA ILE A 80 3.81 2.50 8.15
C ILE A 80 2.72 2.96 9.09
N SER A 81 1.67 2.16 9.22
CA SER A 81 0.39 2.61 9.79
C SER A 81 -0.32 1.45 10.50
N ARG A 82 -1.26 1.78 11.38
CA ARG A 82 -2.25 0.82 11.84
C ARG A 82 -3.28 0.56 10.76
N HIS A 83 -3.77 -0.67 10.74
CA HIS A 83 -5.08 -0.97 10.19
C HIS A 83 -6.11 -1.08 11.31
N LYS A 84 -7.32 -0.54 11.10
CA LYS A 84 -8.45 -0.65 12.02
C LYS A 84 -9.64 -1.31 11.34
N SER A 85 -10.15 -2.39 11.93
CA SER A 85 -11.34 -3.08 11.45
C SER A 85 -12.25 -3.54 12.59
N GLU A 86 -13.56 -3.40 12.39
CA GLU A 86 -14.59 -3.90 13.32
C GLU A 86 -14.62 -5.42 13.43
N SER A 87 -14.13 -6.15 12.41
CA SER A 87 -14.06 -7.61 12.47
C SER A 87 -13.04 -8.12 13.50
N GLY A 88 -12.10 -7.26 13.93
CA GLY A 88 -11.07 -7.59 14.91
C GLY A 88 -10.06 -8.67 14.45
N ILE A 89 -10.08 -9.05 13.17
CA ILE A 89 -9.19 -10.09 12.64
C ILE A 89 -7.75 -9.54 12.66
N PRO A 90 -6.79 -10.22 13.31
CA PRO A 90 -5.39 -9.86 13.24
C PRO A 90 -4.91 -9.91 11.78
N THR A 91 -4.37 -8.81 11.27
CA THR A 91 -4.00 -8.71 9.84
C THR A 91 -2.71 -7.92 9.66
N LEU A 92 -1.82 -8.44 8.81
CA LEU A 92 -0.70 -7.73 8.24
C LEU A 92 -1.04 -7.42 6.78
N SER A 93 -0.99 -6.14 6.38
CA SER A 93 -1.54 -5.75 5.09
C SER A 93 -0.71 -4.76 4.31
N VAL A 94 -1.02 -4.70 3.01
CA VAL A 94 -0.40 -3.79 2.05
C VAL A 94 -1.47 -3.24 1.10
N HIS A 95 -1.43 -1.95 0.79
CA HIS A 95 -2.24 -1.36 -0.29
C HIS A 95 -1.70 -0.02 -0.76
N VAL A 96 -2.17 0.41 -1.93
CA VAL A 96 -2.04 1.78 -2.42
C VAL A 96 -3.23 2.62 -1.93
N PRO A 97 -3.01 3.85 -1.43
CA PRO A 97 -4.11 4.72 -1.02
C PRO A 97 -4.77 5.39 -2.23
N GLY A 98 -6.03 5.76 -2.09
CA GLY A 98 -6.76 6.47 -3.13
C GLY A 98 -8.26 6.34 -3.03
N ASN A 99 -8.97 7.28 -3.65
CA ASN A 99 -10.42 7.29 -3.64
C ASN A 99 -10.98 6.99 -5.04
N ILE A 100 -11.63 5.83 -5.21
CA ILE A 100 -12.37 5.47 -6.43
C ILE A 100 -13.60 6.38 -6.62
N GLY A 101 -14.20 6.84 -5.52
CA GLY A 101 -15.36 7.71 -5.49
C GLY A 101 -15.16 8.88 -4.52
N PRO A 102 -16.11 9.16 -3.61
CA PRO A 102 -15.96 10.22 -2.61
C PRO A 102 -14.77 9.98 -1.66
N ALA A 103 -14.02 11.04 -1.35
CA ALA A 103 -12.98 11.03 -0.33
C ALA A 103 -13.58 11.29 1.05
N LYS A 104 -13.87 10.22 1.80
CA LYS A 104 -14.45 10.31 3.16
C LYS A 104 -13.42 10.26 4.28
N MET A 105 -12.21 9.80 3.99
CA MET A 105 -11.13 9.56 4.95
C MET A 105 -9.83 10.00 4.29
N GLY A 106 -9.61 11.31 4.21
CA GLY A 106 -8.47 11.91 3.51
C GLY A 106 -8.46 11.78 1.98
N GLY A 107 -7.58 12.57 1.37
CA GLY A 107 -7.33 12.56 -0.07
C GLY A 107 -8.35 13.34 -0.90
N ILE A 108 -8.32 13.10 -2.21
CA ILE A 108 -9.11 13.83 -3.21
C ILE A 108 -10.13 12.86 -3.85
N PRO A 109 -11.43 13.23 -3.97
CA PRO A 109 -12.42 12.38 -4.61
C PRO A 109 -12.00 11.98 -6.02
N ARG A 110 -12.26 10.72 -6.38
CA ARG A 110 -11.95 10.13 -7.70
C ARG A 110 -10.46 10.22 -8.10
N LYS A 111 -9.56 10.44 -7.14
CA LYS A 111 -8.11 10.43 -7.36
C LYS A 111 -7.45 9.34 -6.52
N VAL A 112 -6.73 8.45 -7.19
CA VAL A 112 -5.84 7.47 -6.55
C VAL A 112 -4.39 7.94 -6.56
N SER A 113 -3.60 7.49 -5.57
CA SER A 113 -2.14 7.66 -5.60
C SER A 113 -1.53 6.76 -6.68
N ILE A 114 -0.26 6.97 -7.02
CA ILE A 114 0.43 6.08 -7.97
C ILE A 114 0.76 4.77 -7.26
N ALA A 115 0.33 3.63 -7.79
CA ALA A 115 0.59 2.31 -7.22
C ALA A 115 1.98 1.77 -7.63
N PRO A 116 2.88 1.46 -6.68
CA PRO A 116 4.13 0.75 -6.95
C PRO A 116 3.91 -0.76 -6.81
N ALA A 117 3.37 -1.42 -7.83
CA ALA A 117 2.87 -2.79 -7.73
C ALA A 117 3.94 -3.80 -7.31
N SER A 118 5.17 -3.67 -7.83
CA SER A 118 6.28 -4.56 -7.47
C SER A 118 6.76 -4.34 -6.04
N ALA A 119 6.80 -3.09 -5.57
CA ALA A 119 7.15 -2.79 -4.18
C ALA A 119 6.08 -3.34 -3.21
N MET A 120 4.81 -3.16 -3.56
CA MET A 120 3.68 -3.73 -2.81
C MET A 120 3.77 -5.27 -2.74
N LYS A 121 4.14 -5.93 -3.85
CA LYS A 121 4.32 -7.37 -3.88
C LYS A 121 5.48 -7.85 -3.02
N GLU A 122 6.62 -7.16 -3.05
CA GLU A 122 7.74 -7.53 -2.17
C GLU A 122 7.39 -7.38 -0.69
N ALA A 123 6.70 -6.30 -0.30
CA ALA A 123 6.19 -6.17 1.06
C ALA A 123 5.24 -7.33 1.41
N LEU A 124 4.30 -7.68 0.54
CA LEU A 124 3.36 -8.77 0.78
C LEU A 124 4.07 -10.13 0.95
N LYS A 125 5.09 -10.39 0.13
CA LYS A 125 5.91 -11.61 0.22
C LYS A 125 6.68 -11.65 1.54
N GLU A 126 7.31 -10.55 1.95
CA GLU A 126 8.04 -10.49 3.22
C GLU A 126 7.08 -10.68 4.41
N LEU A 127 5.90 -10.06 4.41
CA LEU A 127 4.88 -10.30 5.45
C LEU A 127 4.47 -11.77 5.53
N ALA A 128 4.28 -12.44 4.39
CA ALA A 128 3.93 -13.86 4.36
C ALA A 128 5.07 -14.75 4.88
N LEU A 129 6.32 -14.40 4.55
CA LEU A 129 7.50 -15.12 5.02
C LEU A 129 7.68 -14.93 6.54
N ASP A 130 7.50 -13.70 7.02
CA ASP A 130 7.67 -13.33 8.42
C ASP A 130 6.57 -13.87 9.31
N LYS A 131 5.35 -13.94 8.79
CA LYS A 131 4.26 -14.65 9.46
C LYS A 131 4.71 -16.07 9.86
N GLU A 132 5.28 -16.81 8.93
CA GLU A 132 5.73 -18.20 9.19
C GLU A 132 7.00 -18.21 10.05
N ARG A 133 8.01 -17.41 9.71
CA ARG A 133 9.31 -17.33 10.42
C ARG A 133 9.13 -16.95 11.89
N MET A 134 8.18 -16.07 12.17
CA MET A 134 7.88 -15.55 13.49
C MET A 134 6.67 -16.23 14.13
N ASN A 135 6.05 -17.24 13.51
CA ASN A 135 4.87 -17.94 14.03
C ASN A 135 3.77 -16.96 14.51
N LEU A 136 3.38 -16.04 13.62
CA LEU A 136 2.36 -15.02 13.86
C LEU A 136 0.98 -15.56 13.47
N ASP A 137 0.02 -15.49 14.40
CA ASP A 137 -1.38 -15.85 14.13
C ASP A 137 -2.13 -14.67 13.50
N TYR A 138 -1.71 -14.29 12.30
CA TYR A 138 -2.24 -13.16 11.54
C TYR A 138 -2.63 -13.58 10.11
N ASP A 139 -3.67 -12.96 9.56
CA ASP A 139 -3.89 -13.00 8.12
C ASP A 139 -2.88 -12.07 7.43
N VAL A 140 -2.38 -12.47 6.25
CA VAL A 140 -1.59 -11.60 5.37
C VAL A 140 -2.44 -11.30 4.16
N SER A 141 -2.64 -10.02 3.81
CA SER A 141 -3.52 -9.65 2.70
C SER A 141 -3.13 -8.36 2.03
N TYR A 142 -3.32 -8.30 0.71
CA TYR A 142 -3.65 -7.02 0.10
C TYR A 142 -4.96 -6.47 0.65
N GLU A 143 -5.02 -5.16 0.81
CA GLU A 143 -6.26 -4.41 0.91
C GLU A 143 -6.61 -3.75 -0.42
N CYS A 144 -7.89 -3.43 -0.57
CA CYS A 144 -8.37 -2.69 -1.74
C CYS A 144 -7.87 -1.24 -1.71
N THR A 145 -7.85 -0.56 -2.87
CA THR A 145 -7.53 0.88 -2.92
C THR A 145 -8.59 1.69 -2.19
N HIS A 146 -8.18 2.41 -1.14
CA HIS A 146 -9.08 3.20 -0.31
C HIS A 146 -8.34 4.32 0.44
N HIS A 147 -9.12 5.25 0.99
CA HIS A 147 -8.71 6.40 1.82
C HIS A 147 -7.61 7.29 1.20
N GLY A 148 -7.21 8.34 1.90
CA GLY A 148 -6.14 9.23 1.50
C GLY A 148 -4.75 8.74 1.90
N PRO A 149 -3.69 9.44 1.46
CA PRO A 149 -3.73 10.60 0.58
C PRO A 149 -3.88 10.20 -0.90
N SER A 150 -4.11 11.20 -1.77
CA SER A 150 -4.21 11.05 -3.23
C SER A 150 -3.03 11.77 -3.91
N LEU A 151 -1.85 11.14 -3.93
CA LEU A 151 -0.56 11.73 -4.27
C LEU A 151 -0.09 11.45 -5.70
N ASP A 152 0.72 12.36 -6.24
CA ASP A 152 1.40 12.25 -7.54
C ASP A 152 2.79 11.61 -7.46
N VAL A 153 3.00 10.78 -6.43
CA VAL A 153 4.21 9.96 -6.25
C VAL A 153 3.82 8.50 -5.94
N PRO A 154 4.67 7.52 -6.29
CA PRO A 154 4.44 6.12 -5.92
C PRO A 154 4.28 5.98 -4.41
N THR A 155 3.14 5.44 -3.97
CA THR A 155 2.75 5.43 -2.55
C THR A 155 2.20 4.07 -2.15
N VAL A 156 2.63 3.55 -1.00
CA VAL A 156 2.14 2.30 -0.42
C VAL A 156 1.95 2.46 1.09
N PHE A 157 0.92 1.82 1.63
CA PHE A 157 0.73 1.55 3.05
C PHE A 157 1.16 0.12 3.35
N VAL A 158 1.91 -0.06 4.43
CA VAL A 158 2.23 -1.38 5.01
C VAL A 158 1.77 -1.33 6.47
N GLU A 159 0.80 -2.18 6.83
CA GLU A 159 0.01 -1.97 8.02
C GLU A 159 -0.03 -3.15 8.99
N LEU A 160 -0.28 -2.80 10.26
CA LEU A 160 -0.50 -3.73 11.36
C LEU A 160 -1.91 -3.54 11.91
N GLY A 161 -2.73 -4.57 11.84
CA GLY A 161 -4.13 -4.55 12.25
C GLY A 161 -4.55 -5.74 13.12
N SER A 162 -5.76 -5.70 13.68
CA SER A 162 -6.82 -4.72 13.37
C SER A 162 -7.33 -3.94 14.57
N SER A 163 -6.73 -4.12 15.75
CA SER A 163 -7.14 -3.47 17.00
C SER A 163 -5.94 -3.08 17.87
N GLU A 164 -6.18 -2.38 18.96
CA GLU A 164 -5.13 -1.94 19.89
C GLU A 164 -4.27 -3.08 20.42
N VAL A 165 -4.82 -4.29 20.57
CA VAL A 165 -4.06 -5.48 20.96
C VAL A 165 -2.96 -5.77 19.94
N GLN A 166 -3.30 -5.74 18.64
CA GLN A 166 -2.33 -5.98 17.56
C GLN A 166 -1.40 -4.78 17.37
N TRP A 167 -1.87 -3.54 17.50
CA TRP A 167 -1.02 -2.36 17.36
C TRP A 167 0.13 -2.31 18.38
N ARG A 168 -0.02 -3.01 19.51
CA ARG A 168 0.99 -3.16 20.57
C ARG A 168 1.83 -4.44 20.46
N ASP A 169 1.56 -5.31 19.48
CA ASP A 169 2.33 -6.52 19.24
C ASP A 169 3.65 -6.18 18.55
N LEU A 170 4.72 -6.13 19.33
CA LEU A 170 6.06 -5.79 18.83
C LEU A 170 6.61 -6.82 17.84
N LYS A 171 6.21 -8.10 17.95
CA LYS A 171 6.67 -9.13 17.02
C LYS A 171 6.03 -8.93 15.64
N ALA A 172 4.73 -8.63 15.62
CA ALA A 172 4.02 -8.29 14.40
C ALA A 172 4.49 -6.94 13.82
N ALA A 173 4.78 -5.94 14.67
CA ALA A 173 5.36 -4.67 14.25
C ALA A 173 6.73 -4.84 13.57
N LYS A 174 7.56 -5.77 14.05
CA LYS A 174 8.80 -6.15 13.37
C LYS A 174 8.57 -6.67 11.95
N ALA A 175 7.63 -7.59 11.76
CA ALA A 175 7.31 -8.11 10.43
C ALA A 175 6.90 -7.00 9.45
N VAL A 176 6.15 -5.99 9.92
CA VAL A 176 5.77 -4.82 9.10
C VAL A 176 6.97 -3.91 8.80
N ALA A 177 7.92 -3.76 9.73
CA ALA A 177 9.16 -3.03 9.48
C ALA A 177 10.02 -3.70 8.41
N GLU A 178 10.18 -5.03 8.47
CA GLU A 178 10.90 -5.82 7.46
C GLU A 178 10.22 -5.67 6.09
N ALA A 179 8.89 -5.75 6.03
CA ALA A 179 8.13 -5.57 4.79
C ALA A 179 8.22 -4.15 4.20
N ALA A 180 8.24 -3.11 5.04
CA ALA A 180 8.49 -1.74 4.57
C ALA A 180 9.88 -1.62 3.93
N MET A 181 10.89 -2.28 4.50
CA MET A 181 12.24 -2.31 3.92
C MET A 181 12.33 -3.17 2.66
N ALA A 182 11.56 -4.27 2.57
CA ALA A 182 11.43 -5.06 1.35
C ALA A 182 10.82 -4.25 0.21
N ALA A 183 9.78 -3.44 0.47
CA ALA A 183 9.24 -2.49 -0.51
C ALA A 183 10.28 -1.43 -0.91
N ALA A 184 10.97 -0.82 0.07
CA ALA A 184 11.97 0.23 -0.19
C ALA A 184 13.12 -0.26 -1.08
N THR A 185 13.56 -1.51 -0.85
CA THR A 185 14.71 -2.12 -1.53
C THR A 185 14.34 -3.02 -2.70
N SER A 186 13.06 -3.02 -3.11
CA SER A 186 12.57 -3.79 -4.26
C SER A 186 13.35 -3.44 -5.53
N LYS A 187 13.77 -4.49 -6.26
CA LYS A 187 14.52 -4.40 -7.53
C LYS A 187 13.80 -5.10 -8.68
N GLU A 188 12.85 -5.95 -8.34
CA GLU A 188 12.13 -6.77 -9.30
C GLU A 188 11.03 -5.94 -9.97
N SER A 189 10.77 -6.24 -11.23
CA SER A 189 9.61 -5.73 -11.96
C SER A 189 8.72 -6.91 -12.31
N TYR A 190 7.48 -6.87 -11.85
CA TYR A 190 6.52 -7.96 -12.04
C TYR A 190 5.49 -7.64 -13.13
N PRO A 191 5.01 -8.66 -13.88
CA PRO A 191 3.78 -8.52 -14.66
C PRO A 191 2.66 -7.98 -13.78
N THR A 192 2.11 -6.84 -14.16
CA THR A 192 1.22 -6.08 -13.29
C THR A 192 -0.22 -6.11 -13.75
N ALA A 193 -1.13 -6.31 -12.81
CA ALA A 193 -2.57 -6.36 -13.05
C ALA A 193 -3.34 -5.34 -12.22
N LEU A 194 -4.48 -4.91 -12.74
CA LEU A 194 -5.51 -4.22 -11.98
C LEU A 194 -6.56 -5.23 -11.53
N GLY A 195 -6.88 -5.25 -10.23
CA GLY A 195 -7.86 -6.18 -9.65
C GLY A 195 -9.24 -5.55 -9.53
N ILE A 196 -10.31 -6.27 -9.87
CA ILE A 196 -11.70 -5.81 -9.67
C ILE A 196 -12.56 -6.90 -9.04
N GLY A 197 -13.28 -6.52 -7.99
CA GLY A 197 -14.19 -7.40 -7.23
C GLY A 197 -13.61 -7.84 -5.90
N GLY A 198 -14.37 -8.69 -5.21
CA GLY A 198 -13.99 -9.20 -3.89
C GLY A 198 -14.30 -8.23 -2.74
N LEU A 199 -13.99 -8.68 -1.52
CA LEU A 199 -14.13 -7.90 -0.30
C LEU A 199 -12.89 -7.01 -0.07
N HIS A 200 -12.95 -6.18 0.97
CA HIS A 200 -11.87 -5.26 1.36
C HIS A 200 -10.51 -5.96 1.51
N TYR A 201 -10.48 -7.05 2.29
CA TYR A 201 -9.35 -7.97 2.35
C TYR A 201 -9.42 -8.95 1.18
N ASN A 202 -8.62 -8.72 0.15
CA ASN A 202 -8.75 -9.47 -1.10
C ASN A 202 -7.93 -10.78 -1.06
N ARG A 203 -8.48 -11.81 -0.42
CA ARG A 203 -7.83 -13.12 -0.27
C ARG A 203 -7.49 -13.79 -1.62
N LYS A 204 -8.29 -13.58 -2.66
CA LYS A 204 -8.03 -14.18 -3.99
C LYS A 204 -6.82 -13.53 -4.67
N PHE A 205 -6.79 -12.20 -4.74
CA PHE A 205 -5.68 -11.48 -5.35
C PHE A 205 -4.40 -11.60 -4.52
N THR A 206 -4.52 -11.63 -3.20
CA THR A 206 -3.40 -11.95 -2.29
C THR A 206 -2.82 -13.32 -2.61
N LYS A 207 -3.65 -14.37 -2.65
CA LYS A 207 -3.19 -15.71 -2.99
C LYS A 207 -2.52 -15.74 -4.36
N LEU A 208 -3.15 -15.14 -5.38
CA LEU A 208 -2.59 -15.11 -6.72
C LEU A 208 -1.23 -14.40 -6.75
N ALA A 209 -1.06 -13.29 -6.04
CA ALA A 209 0.20 -12.55 -5.98
C ALA A 209 1.31 -13.32 -5.25
N LEU A 210 0.96 -14.10 -4.22
CA LEU A 210 1.91 -14.93 -3.47
C LEU A 210 2.30 -16.22 -4.21
N THR A 211 1.44 -16.73 -5.10
CA THR A 211 1.67 -18.02 -5.80
C THR A 211 1.98 -17.87 -7.29
N SER A 212 2.19 -16.66 -7.79
CA SER A 212 2.52 -16.41 -9.20
C SER A 212 3.42 -15.18 -9.34
N ASP A 213 3.82 -14.85 -10.56
CA ASP A 213 4.61 -13.65 -10.86
C ASP A 213 3.76 -12.37 -10.99
N ILE A 214 2.44 -12.45 -10.84
CA ILE A 214 1.57 -11.27 -10.94
C ILE A 214 1.74 -10.36 -9.72
N ALA A 215 1.91 -9.06 -9.95
CA ALA A 215 1.74 -8.01 -8.94
C ALA A 215 0.43 -7.25 -9.20
N PHE A 216 -0.20 -6.77 -8.12
CA PHE A 216 -1.40 -5.96 -8.22
C PHE A 216 -1.05 -4.50 -7.94
N GLY A 217 -1.45 -3.61 -8.84
CA GLY A 217 -1.49 -2.17 -8.60
C GLY A 217 -2.75 -1.82 -7.82
N HIS A 218 -3.67 -1.11 -8.47
CA HIS A 218 -4.98 -0.82 -7.88
C HIS A 218 -5.88 -2.06 -7.79
N ILE A 219 -6.62 -2.15 -6.69
CA ILE A 219 -7.65 -3.17 -6.45
C ILE A 219 -8.97 -2.47 -6.14
N ILE A 220 -9.96 -2.65 -7.01
CA ILE A 220 -11.29 -2.06 -6.87
C ILE A 220 -12.22 -3.08 -6.18
N PRO A 221 -12.72 -2.81 -4.96
CA PRO A 221 -13.56 -3.74 -4.22
C PRO A 221 -14.98 -3.80 -4.81
N LYS A 222 -15.70 -4.88 -4.53
CA LYS A 222 -17.09 -5.11 -4.94
C LYS A 222 -18.01 -3.90 -4.72
N TYR A 223 -17.89 -3.24 -3.55
CA TYR A 223 -18.76 -2.14 -3.19
C TYR A 223 -18.50 -0.85 -3.99
N ALA A 224 -17.31 -0.73 -4.60
CA ALA A 224 -16.91 0.43 -5.38
C ALA A 224 -17.13 0.24 -6.89
N VAL A 225 -17.40 -0.99 -7.37
CA VAL A 225 -17.60 -1.27 -8.82
C VAL A 225 -18.69 -0.40 -9.43
N GLN A 226 -19.81 -0.17 -8.71
CA GLN A 226 -20.90 0.71 -9.17
C GLN A 226 -20.49 2.18 -9.39
N LEU A 227 -19.38 2.62 -8.78
CA LEU A 227 -18.84 3.98 -8.90
C LEU A 227 -17.83 4.11 -10.05
N VAL A 228 -17.43 2.99 -10.67
CA VAL A 228 -16.46 2.99 -11.76
C VAL A 228 -17.12 3.44 -13.06
N ASP A 229 -16.44 4.36 -13.72
CA ASP A 229 -16.64 4.74 -15.11
C ASP A 229 -15.29 4.66 -15.85
N LEU A 230 -15.30 4.99 -17.14
CA LEU A 230 -14.13 4.91 -17.99
C LEU A 230 -12.98 5.80 -17.48
N GLU A 231 -13.29 7.00 -16.99
CA GLU A 231 -12.29 7.94 -16.49
C GLU A 231 -11.57 7.36 -15.27
N VAL A 232 -12.32 6.89 -14.27
CA VAL A 232 -11.74 6.29 -13.05
C VAL A 232 -10.95 5.04 -13.37
N LEU A 233 -11.45 4.19 -14.27
CA LEU A 233 -10.74 2.96 -14.63
C LEU A 233 -9.42 3.26 -15.35
N LYS A 234 -9.42 4.19 -16.32
CA LYS A 234 -8.19 4.67 -16.98
C LYS A 234 -7.24 5.28 -15.98
N HIS A 235 -7.74 6.12 -15.06
CA HIS A 235 -6.94 6.73 -14.01
C HIS A 235 -6.24 5.70 -13.13
N CYS A 236 -6.92 4.61 -12.74
CA CYS A 236 -6.27 3.51 -12.00
C CYS A 236 -5.22 2.77 -12.85
N VAL A 237 -5.47 2.55 -14.14
CA VAL A 237 -4.51 1.89 -15.05
C VAL A 237 -3.25 2.76 -15.23
N GLU A 238 -3.43 4.05 -15.51
CA GLU A 238 -2.36 5.01 -15.80
C GLU A 238 -1.54 5.36 -14.56
N ARG A 239 -2.12 5.24 -13.36
CA ARG A 239 -1.46 5.53 -12.09
C ARG A 239 -0.91 4.30 -11.41
N THR A 240 -0.22 3.49 -12.20
CA THR A 240 0.60 2.38 -11.72
C THR A 240 2.01 2.57 -12.28
N VAL A 241 3.04 2.37 -11.45
CA VAL A 241 4.45 2.54 -11.87
C VAL A 241 4.78 1.59 -13.01
N GLU A 242 4.42 0.32 -12.84
CA GLU A 242 4.54 -0.71 -13.85
C GLU A 242 3.40 -0.64 -14.86
N LYS A 243 3.70 -1.02 -16.10
CA LYS A 243 2.67 -1.14 -17.13
C LYS A 243 1.64 -2.20 -16.71
N VAL A 244 0.38 -1.80 -16.58
CA VAL A 244 -0.72 -2.75 -16.35
C VAL A 244 -0.93 -3.56 -17.63
N GLU A 245 -0.72 -4.87 -17.55
CA GLU A 245 -0.80 -5.80 -18.68
C GLU A 245 -2.17 -6.44 -18.83
N LYS A 246 -2.93 -6.55 -17.74
CA LYS A 246 -4.25 -7.18 -17.72
C LYS A 246 -5.12 -6.72 -16.56
N ILE A 247 -6.40 -7.02 -16.67
CA ILE A 247 -7.41 -6.83 -15.62
C ILE A 247 -7.84 -8.20 -15.11
N VAL A 248 -7.72 -8.43 -13.79
CA VAL A 248 -8.14 -9.67 -13.14
C VAL A 248 -9.43 -9.42 -12.37
N LEU A 249 -10.48 -10.17 -12.73
CA LEU A 249 -11.80 -10.05 -12.14
C LEU A 249 -12.03 -11.19 -11.15
N ASP A 250 -12.30 -10.87 -9.88
CA ASP A 250 -13.02 -11.79 -9.01
C ASP A 250 -14.48 -11.82 -9.46
N TRP A 251 -14.79 -12.68 -10.45
CA TRP A 251 -16.06 -12.63 -11.16
C TRP A 251 -17.24 -12.97 -10.26
N LYS A 252 -17.03 -13.83 -9.26
CA LYS A 252 -18.05 -14.14 -8.24
C LYS A 252 -18.13 -13.05 -7.17
N GLY A 253 -17.04 -12.31 -6.97
CA GLY A 253 -16.96 -11.15 -6.10
C GLY A 253 -17.59 -9.87 -6.67
N ILE A 254 -18.11 -9.85 -7.90
CA ILE A 254 -18.79 -8.69 -8.51
C ILE A 254 -20.32 -8.88 -8.45
N ARG A 255 -21.06 -7.81 -8.12
CA ARG A 255 -22.54 -7.83 -8.11
C ARG A 255 -23.08 -8.07 -9.52
N GLY A 256 -24.10 -8.92 -9.66
CA GLY A 256 -24.71 -9.22 -10.96
C GLY A 256 -25.16 -7.98 -11.72
N SER A 257 -25.75 -7.01 -11.01
CA SER A 257 -26.21 -5.72 -11.55
C SER A 257 -25.11 -4.89 -12.21
N ASP A 258 -23.87 -5.04 -11.75
CA ASP A 258 -22.77 -4.16 -12.14
C ASP A 258 -21.97 -4.75 -13.31
N LYS A 259 -22.16 -6.04 -13.63
CA LYS A 259 -21.34 -6.78 -14.59
C LYS A 259 -21.44 -6.27 -16.02
N ALA A 260 -22.65 -6.00 -16.51
CA ALA A 260 -22.86 -5.56 -17.90
C ALA A 260 -22.14 -4.23 -18.14
N LYS A 261 -22.46 -3.21 -17.33
CA LYS A 261 -21.82 -1.89 -17.40
C LYS A 261 -20.29 -1.98 -17.23
N LEU A 262 -19.81 -2.81 -16.31
CA LEU A 262 -18.36 -3.00 -16.12
C LEU A 262 -17.71 -3.59 -17.38
N MET A 263 -18.32 -4.59 -18.01
CA MET A 263 -17.77 -5.18 -19.25
C MET A 263 -17.71 -4.16 -20.38
N ASP A 264 -18.74 -3.32 -20.55
CA ASP A 264 -18.75 -2.25 -21.56
C ASP A 264 -17.55 -1.29 -21.36
N ILE A 265 -17.30 -0.89 -20.11
CA ILE A 265 -16.15 -0.02 -19.76
C ILE A 265 -14.81 -0.73 -20.00
N LEU A 266 -14.71 -2.02 -19.67
CA LEU A 266 -13.48 -2.81 -19.83
C LEU A 266 -13.10 -2.98 -21.29
N ASP A 267 -14.08 -3.17 -22.17
CA ASP A 267 -13.88 -3.27 -23.61
C ASP A 267 -13.29 -1.98 -24.19
N GLU A 268 -13.69 -0.81 -23.67
CA GLU A 268 -13.11 0.50 -24.04
C GLU A 268 -11.67 0.72 -23.54
N VAL A 269 -11.28 0.08 -22.44
CA VAL A 269 -9.89 0.13 -21.93
C VAL A 269 -8.95 -0.77 -22.76
N GLY A 270 -9.48 -1.85 -23.36
CA GLY A 270 -8.74 -2.68 -24.31
C GLY A 270 -7.62 -3.54 -23.71
N LEU A 271 -7.62 -3.74 -22.39
CA LEU A 271 -6.68 -4.64 -21.71
C LEU A 271 -7.24 -6.08 -21.66
N PRO A 272 -6.38 -7.12 -21.77
CA PRO A 272 -6.77 -8.50 -21.56
C PRO A 272 -7.47 -8.71 -20.21
N ILE A 273 -8.54 -9.51 -20.21
CA ILE A 273 -9.36 -9.79 -19.01
C ILE A 273 -9.19 -11.25 -18.60
N GLU A 274 -8.88 -11.47 -17.32
CA GLU A 274 -8.83 -12.79 -16.70
C GLU A 274 -9.88 -12.88 -15.58
N LYS A 275 -10.61 -14.00 -15.49
CA LYS A 275 -11.65 -14.22 -14.46
C LYS A 275 -11.21 -15.30 -13.48
N VAL A 276 -11.28 -14.99 -12.18
CA VAL A 276 -10.91 -15.88 -11.05
C VAL A 276 -12.01 -16.01 -10.00
#